data_AF-A0A6M5JC79-F1
#
_entry.id   AF-A0A6M5JC79-F1
#
_cell.length_a   1.000
_cell.length_b   1.000
_cell.length_c   1.000
_cell.angle_alpha   90.00
_cell.angle_beta   90.00
_cell.angle_gamma   90.00
#
_symmetry.space_group_name_H-M   'P 1'
#
loop_
_entity.id
_entity.type
_entity.pdbx_description
1 polymer ?
#
loop_
_entity_poly.entity_id
_entity_poly.type
_entity_poly.pdbx_seq_one_letter_code
_entity_poly.pdbx_strand_id
1 'polypeptide(L)'
;MEWGGSSIAVAAAVASLVSAHAGAQFEPLTVQKGPKLEAVTAFPPPGTYANTTGIALGAAPGAAIHYTWDGSKPTEQSARIVPGQQLFVAGVYEGQRGVTSGYTIRAVATKDGFTDSDPATFSYTVERRDRTTYISEDVADGVRMIRDSDNDKMFLIRGTKAYALIDTGMGQGALRDYVARFTGGLPVIVIFTHSHGDHIGQGGQFVADSTEYVGAGDRAAVAQFLARQGAEPAMIEAHLKVVGDGARVDLGDRALEIYEVPGHTPGSIAIFDPASGNLFTGDTFGNNSPLPPDVMWMQGYRQSLDIYLANVRTVRAKLAGRVKRIFTGHNDRPLEGTVFLDNLQRAIQRGLDEGDQALIPSWRPAGIVQLVQGDRRADPNWFGVNVNRETYLPAAPDQIAGLTGLAISGGVLSRRFDPTIRDYVVTRLGRSAVTIAAIPTSSRSQALRIDGRAARSGMPVRIVSGHNDVVIEVVAPDGKTRARYGLKIENGRPGG
;
A
#
# COMPACT_ATOMS: atom_id res chain seq x y z
N MET A 1 73.46 -28.28 -65.76
CA MET A 1 73.65 -28.07 -64.31
C MET A 1 72.40 -27.36 -63.83
N GLU A 2 71.31 -28.12 -63.66
CA GLU A 2 70.87 -28.75 -62.39
C GLU A 2 70.30 -27.76 -61.39
N TRP A 3 69.18 -27.94 -60.68
CA TRP A 3 67.96 -28.79 -60.66
C TRP A 3 67.44 -28.65 -59.19
N GLY A 4 66.11 -28.54 -58.95
CA GLY A 4 65.45 -28.75 -57.63
C GLY A 4 65.58 -27.61 -56.59
N GLY A 5 64.67 -27.33 -55.65
CA GLY A 5 63.49 -28.03 -55.12
C GLY A 5 63.40 -27.78 -53.59
N SER A 6 62.17 -27.70 -53.03
CA SER A 6 61.82 -27.75 -51.58
C SER A 6 62.22 -26.53 -50.72
N SER A 7 61.56 -26.08 -49.65
CA SER A 7 60.26 -26.31 -48.97
C SER A 7 60.30 -25.52 -47.64
N ILE A 8 59.20 -24.83 -47.30
CA ILE A 8 58.70 -24.55 -45.92
C ILE A 8 59.51 -23.64 -44.98
N ALA A 9 58.93 -22.49 -44.60
CA ALA A 9 58.62 -22.14 -43.20
C ALA A 9 57.78 -20.84 -43.06
N VAL A 10 56.51 -21.06 -42.66
CA VAL A 10 55.65 -20.23 -41.80
C VAL A 10 55.12 -18.88 -42.36
N ALA A 11 53.97 -19.00 -43.01
CA ALA A 11 53.03 -17.90 -43.30
C ALA A 11 52.29 -17.46 -42.02
N ALA A 12 52.54 -16.23 -41.58
CA ALA A 12 51.70 -15.52 -40.61
C ALA A 12 50.57 -14.82 -41.38
N ALA A 13 49.40 -15.46 -41.40
CA ALA A 13 48.18 -14.90 -41.95
C ALA A 13 47.58 -13.88 -40.97
N VAL A 14 47.85 -12.60 -41.19
CA VAL A 14 47.15 -11.47 -40.56
C VAL A 14 46.75 -10.48 -41.65
N ALA A 15 45.63 -10.73 -42.33
CA ALA A 15 44.80 -9.75 -43.04
C ALA A 15 43.70 -10.45 -43.87
N SER A 16 42.73 -11.06 -43.21
CA SER A 16 41.36 -11.25 -43.73
C SER A 16 40.45 -11.75 -42.60
N LEU A 17 40.35 -10.95 -41.53
CA LEU A 17 39.42 -11.24 -40.45
C LEU A 17 38.03 -10.67 -40.78
N VAL A 18 37.12 -11.62 -41.01
CA VAL A 18 35.71 -11.63 -40.56
C VAL A 18 34.79 -10.60 -41.21
N SER A 19 34.44 -10.86 -42.47
CA SER A 19 33.06 -10.72 -42.93
C SER A 19 32.42 -12.10 -42.99
N ALA A 20 31.14 -12.17 -42.65
CA ALA A 20 30.32 -13.37 -42.45
C ALA A 20 30.54 -14.07 -41.10
N HIS A 21 29.61 -13.85 -40.17
CA HIS A 21 28.73 -14.85 -39.54
C HIS A 21 27.83 -14.10 -38.54
N ALA A 22 26.85 -13.36 -39.08
CA ALA A 22 25.67 -12.94 -38.34
C ALA A 22 24.69 -14.12 -38.32
N GLY A 23 24.33 -14.59 -37.12
CA GLY A 23 23.36 -15.67 -36.93
C GLY A 23 23.92 -16.88 -36.19
N ALA A 24 24.32 -16.72 -34.92
CA ALA A 24 24.40 -17.86 -34.02
C ALA A 24 22.96 -18.28 -33.66
N GLN A 25 22.38 -19.16 -34.47
CA GLN A 25 21.23 -19.97 -34.09
C GLN A 25 21.70 -21.03 -33.08
N PHE A 26 20.93 -21.23 -32.01
CA PHE A 26 21.07 -22.43 -31.18
C PHE A 26 20.89 -23.68 -32.05
N GLU A 27 21.97 -24.46 -32.27
CA GLU A 27 22.10 -25.95 -32.50
C GLU A 27 23.59 -26.29 -32.86
N PRO A 28 24.17 -27.46 -32.51
CA PRO A 28 25.04 -27.57 -31.32
C PRO A 28 26.50 -28.04 -31.56
N LEU A 29 27.39 -27.64 -30.67
CA LEU A 29 28.48 -28.50 -30.19
C LEU A 29 27.91 -29.32 -29.02
N THR A 30 27.96 -30.65 -29.11
CA THR A 30 27.42 -31.60 -28.12
C THR A 30 28.25 -31.59 -26.85
N VAL A 31 28.13 -30.52 -26.05
CA VAL A 31 28.19 -30.66 -24.60
C VAL A 31 26.86 -31.32 -24.23
N GLN A 32 26.87 -32.40 -23.45
CA GLN A 32 25.62 -32.89 -22.84
C GLN A 32 25.09 -31.76 -21.94
N LYS A 33 24.32 -30.83 -22.52
CA LYS A 33 23.51 -29.89 -21.75
C LYS A 33 22.60 -30.77 -20.92
N GLY A 34 22.55 -30.52 -19.61
CA GLY A 34 21.72 -31.29 -18.69
C GLY A 34 20.23 -31.20 -19.04
N PRO A 35 19.34 -31.62 -18.13
CA PRO A 35 17.92 -31.74 -18.44
C PRO A 35 17.34 -30.46 -19.06
N LYS A 36 16.39 -30.61 -19.99
CA LYS A 36 15.73 -29.49 -20.66
C LYS A 36 14.83 -28.75 -19.67
N LEU A 37 14.94 -27.42 -19.67
CA LEU A 37 14.05 -26.57 -18.88
C LEU A 37 12.63 -26.58 -19.47
N GLU A 38 11.64 -26.54 -18.58
CA GLU A 38 10.25 -26.33 -18.99
C GLU A 38 10.06 -24.95 -19.63
N ALA A 39 9.07 -24.85 -20.51
CA ALA A 39 8.71 -23.59 -21.15
C ALA A 39 8.38 -22.51 -20.10
N VAL A 40 8.71 -21.26 -20.44
CA VAL A 40 8.35 -20.12 -19.60
C VAL A 40 6.82 -20.07 -19.43
N THR A 41 6.36 -19.69 -18.25
CA THR A 41 4.94 -19.41 -17.97
C THR A 41 4.73 -17.92 -17.73
N ALA A 42 3.49 -17.43 -17.86
CA ALA A 42 3.17 -16.03 -17.59
C ALA A 42 1.90 -15.91 -16.73
N PHE A 43 1.93 -14.96 -15.79
CA PHE A 43 0.78 -14.55 -15.01
C PHE A 43 0.67 -13.01 -14.99
N PRO A 44 -0.51 -12.43 -15.20
CA PRO A 44 -1.75 -13.10 -15.56
C PRO A 44 -1.66 -13.71 -16.98
N PRO A 45 -2.60 -14.58 -17.40
CA PRO A 45 -2.55 -15.19 -18.72
C PRO A 45 -2.59 -14.15 -19.86
N PRO A 46 -2.09 -14.47 -21.07
CA PRO A 46 -2.26 -13.64 -22.26
C PRO A 46 -3.72 -13.21 -22.46
N GLY A 47 -3.95 -11.95 -22.82
CA GLY A 47 -5.31 -11.42 -22.98
C GLY A 47 -5.40 -9.90 -23.01
N THR A 48 -6.64 -9.40 -22.91
CA THR A 48 -6.95 -7.97 -22.90
C THR A 48 -7.18 -7.47 -21.47
N TYR A 49 -6.54 -6.36 -21.12
CA TYR A 49 -6.60 -5.74 -19.79
C TYR A 49 -6.99 -4.27 -19.88
N ALA A 50 -7.71 -3.77 -18.88
CA ALA A 50 -8.26 -2.40 -18.92
C ALA A 50 -7.27 -1.30 -18.48
N ASN A 51 -6.09 -1.68 -17.96
CA ASN A 51 -5.14 -0.77 -17.33
C ASN A 51 -3.71 -1.34 -17.35
N THR A 52 -2.76 -0.59 -16.78
CA THR A 52 -1.39 -1.06 -16.58
C THR A 52 -1.40 -2.41 -15.89
N THR A 53 -0.78 -3.41 -16.51
CA THR A 53 -0.82 -4.78 -16.02
C THR A 53 0.60 -5.28 -15.79
N GLY A 54 0.83 -5.80 -14.60
CA GLY A 54 2.09 -6.44 -14.22
C GLY A 54 2.10 -7.91 -14.65
N ILE A 55 3.06 -8.28 -15.48
CA ILE A 55 3.28 -9.63 -16.00
C ILE A 55 4.47 -10.24 -15.28
N ALA A 56 4.21 -11.28 -14.50
CA ALA A 56 5.21 -12.14 -13.89
C ALA A 56 5.50 -13.33 -14.80
N LEU A 57 6.74 -13.42 -15.30
CA LEU A 57 7.21 -14.60 -16.02
C LEU A 57 7.78 -15.62 -15.03
N GLY A 58 7.38 -16.88 -15.18
CA GLY A 58 7.79 -18.01 -14.34
C GLY A 58 8.71 -18.97 -15.08
N ALA A 59 9.71 -19.48 -14.37
CA ALA A 59 10.63 -20.53 -14.83
C ALA A 59 11.11 -21.35 -13.62
N ALA A 60 11.84 -22.43 -13.88
CA ALA A 60 12.42 -23.27 -12.82
C ALA A 60 13.33 -22.47 -11.87
N PRO A 61 13.42 -22.83 -10.57
CA PRO A 61 14.26 -22.13 -9.61
C PRO A 61 15.72 -21.97 -10.07
N GLY A 62 16.23 -20.74 -9.97
CA GLY A 62 17.58 -20.37 -10.39
C GLY A 62 17.77 -20.19 -11.90
N ALA A 63 16.72 -20.32 -12.71
CA ALA A 63 16.78 -19.98 -14.14
C ALA A 63 16.64 -18.46 -14.37
N ALA A 64 17.28 -17.97 -15.42
CA ALA A 64 17.07 -16.65 -15.99
C ALA A 64 16.01 -16.73 -17.09
N ILE A 65 15.31 -15.62 -17.37
CA ILE A 65 14.38 -15.54 -18.50
C ILE A 65 14.85 -14.42 -19.43
N HIS A 66 15.18 -14.74 -20.67
CA HIS A 66 15.45 -13.78 -21.73
C HIS A 66 14.16 -13.53 -22.52
N TYR A 67 13.86 -12.27 -22.83
CA TYR A 67 12.61 -11.92 -23.49
C TYR A 67 12.74 -10.74 -24.47
N THR A 68 11.77 -10.66 -25.38
CA THR A 68 11.58 -9.57 -26.35
C THR A 68 10.14 -9.07 -26.29
N TRP A 69 9.87 -7.85 -26.75
CA TRP A 69 8.54 -7.21 -26.69
C TRP A 69 7.76 -7.26 -28.01
N ASP A 70 8.42 -7.66 -29.10
CA ASP A 70 7.92 -7.62 -30.48
C ASP A 70 7.70 -9.02 -31.07
N GLY A 71 7.84 -10.08 -30.26
CA GLY A 71 7.70 -11.47 -30.70
C GLY A 71 8.93 -12.06 -31.40
N SER A 72 10.01 -11.29 -31.57
CA SER A 72 11.28 -11.81 -32.10
C SER A 72 11.87 -12.87 -31.16
N LYS A 73 12.63 -13.83 -31.69
CA LYS A 73 13.21 -14.91 -30.87
C LYS A 73 14.25 -14.32 -29.90
N PRO A 74 14.15 -14.57 -28.57
CA PRO A 74 15.16 -14.12 -27.63
C PRO A 74 16.54 -14.73 -27.91
N THR A 75 17.57 -13.93 -27.69
CA THR A 75 18.99 -14.30 -27.70
C THR A 75 19.61 -14.03 -26.33
N GLU A 76 20.85 -14.45 -26.11
CA GLU A 76 21.59 -14.16 -24.88
C GLU A 76 21.76 -12.65 -24.62
N GLN A 77 21.74 -11.82 -25.67
CA GLN A 77 21.81 -10.35 -25.57
C GLN A 77 20.44 -9.71 -25.32
N SER A 78 19.35 -10.47 -25.41
CA SER A 78 18.00 -9.95 -25.15
C SER A 78 17.83 -9.57 -23.68
N ALA A 79 16.87 -8.67 -23.42
CA ALA A 79 16.55 -8.26 -22.06
C ALA A 79 16.29 -9.46 -21.16
N ARG A 80 16.78 -9.39 -19.93
CA ARG A 80 16.67 -10.47 -18.95
C ARG A 80 15.79 -10.02 -17.79
N ILE A 81 14.88 -10.91 -17.39
CA ILE A 81 14.11 -10.78 -16.15
C ILE A 81 14.40 -11.97 -15.24
N VAL A 82 14.51 -11.70 -13.95
CA VAL A 82 14.65 -12.76 -12.93
C VAL A 82 13.23 -13.15 -12.47
N PRO A 83 12.92 -14.46 -12.39
CA PRO A 83 11.64 -14.92 -11.83
C PRO A 83 11.35 -14.24 -10.48
N GLY A 84 10.19 -13.57 -10.38
CA GLY A 84 9.79 -12.77 -9.21
C GLY A 84 9.80 -11.26 -9.44
N GLN A 85 10.49 -10.77 -10.48
CA GLN A 85 10.29 -9.42 -11.02
C GLN A 85 9.05 -9.39 -11.92
N GLN A 86 8.60 -8.18 -12.27
CA GLN A 86 7.47 -7.97 -13.16
C GLN A 86 7.83 -7.11 -14.37
N LEU A 87 7.26 -7.48 -15.52
CA LEU A 87 7.16 -6.66 -16.70
C LEU A 87 5.87 -5.86 -16.63
N PHE A 88 5.84 -4.61 -17.05
CA PHE A 88 4.61 -3.83 -17.06
C PHE A 88 4.20 -3.54 -18.50
N VAL A 89 2.99 -3.98 -18.87
CA VAL A 89 2.34 -3.57 -20.12
C VAL A 89 1.46 -2.35 -19.86
N ALA A 90 1.47 -1.41 -20.79
CA ALA A 90 0.83 -0.08 -20.68
C ALA A 90 1.29 0.75 -19.48
N GLY A 91 2.60 0.87 -19.30
CA GLY A 91 3.17 1.60 -18.18
C GLY A 91 2.69 3.06 -18.06
N VAL A 92 2.82 3.58 -16.84
CA VAL A 92 2.75 5.02 -16.48
C VAL A 92 3.68 5.89 -17.37
N TYR A 93 4.61 5.26 -18.09
CA TYR A 93 5.70 5.86 -18.85
C TYR A 93 5.48 5.95 -20.37
N GLU A 94 4.40 5.40 -20.91
CA GLU A 94 4.18 5.37 -22.38
C GLU A 94 3.43 6.60 -22.94
N GLY A 95 3.09 7.57 -22.09
CA GLY A 95 2.40 8.79 -22.51
C GLY A 95 1.03 8.51 -23.16
N GLN A 96 0.62 9.37 -24.10
CA GLN A 96 -0.64 9.22 -24.85
C GLN A 96 -0.51 8.25 -26.04
N ARG A 97 0.03 7.04 -25.85
CA ARG A 97 0.10 6.01 -26.91
C ARG A 97 -1.27 5.40 -27.31
N GLY A 98 -2.32 6.22 -27.31
CA GLY A 98 -3.68 5.80 -27.58
C GLY A 98 -4.30 5.02 -26.42
N VAL A 99 -5.58 4.68 -26.57
CA VAL A 99 -6.35 3.87 -25.61
C VAL A 99 -6.10 2.36 -25.77
N THR A 100 -5.47 1.92 -26.87
CA THR A 100 -5.21 0.49 -27.12
C THR A 100 -3.75 0.23 -27.50
N SER A 101 -3.06 -0.63 -26.76
CA SER A 101 -1.67 -1.02 -27.00
C SER A 101 -1.50 -2.54 -27.00
N GLY A 102 -0.85 -3.09 -28.02
CA GLY A 102 -0.53 -4.52 -28.13
C GLY A 102 0.94 -4.81 -27.80
N TYR A 103 1.18 -5.91 -27.08
CA TYR A 103 2.51 -6.39 -26.69
C TYR A 103 2.62 -7.89 -27.00
N THR A 104 3.71 -8.30 -27.64
CA THR A 104 4.00 -9.72 -27.89
C THR A 104 5.28 -10.10 -27.19
N ILE A 105 5.16 -10.65 -25.99
CA ILE A 105 6.30 -11.08 -25.20
C ILE A 105 6.70 -12.47 -25.68
N ARG A 106 7.92 -12.63 -26.18
CA ARG A 106 8.50 -13.96 -26.43
C ARG A 106 9.62 -14.20 -25.45
N ALA A 107 9.66 -15.37 -24.82
CA ALA A 107 10.57 -15.65 -23.70
C ALA A 107 11.18 -17.06 -23.77
N VAL A 108 12.43 -17.18 -23.30
CA VAL A 108 13.18 -18.44 -23.16
C VAL A 108 13.83 -18.47 -21.77
N ALA A 109 13.77 -19.61 -21.10
CA ALA A 109 14.45 -19.83 -19.83
C ALA A 109 15.83 -20.43 -20.07
N THR A 110 16.84 -19.91 -19.37
CA THR A 110 18.24 -20.36 -19.45
C THR A 110 18.79 -20.64 -18.05
N LYS A 111 19.66 -21.64 -17.92
CA LYS A 111 20.33 -21.99 -16.66
C LYS A 111 21.61 -22.77 -16.95
N ASP A 112 22.70 -22.42 -16.29
CA ASP A 112 23.99 -23.11 -16.45
C ASP A 112 23.85 -24.60 -16.17
N GLY A 113 24.38 -25.42 -17.08
CA GLY A 113 24.30 -26.88 -17.00
C GLY A 113 22.98 -27.49 -17.45
N PHE A 114 22.02 -26.70 -17.96
CA PHE A 114 20.73 -27.18 -18.49
C PHE A 114 20.61 -26.91 -19.99
N THR A 115 19.70 -27.63 -20.65
CA THR A 115 19.24 -27.25 -21.99
C THR A 115 18.17 -26.17 -21.87
N ASP A 116 18.28 -25.11 -22.67
CA ASP A 116 17.33 -23.99 -22.67
C ASP A 116 15.91 -24.46 -22.99
N SER A 117 14.91 -23.73 -22.48
CA SER A 117 13.52 -24.10 -22.74
C SER A 117 13.09 -23.78 -24.17
N ASP A 118 11.98 -24.40 -24.60
CA ASP A 118 11.34 -23.98 -25.85
C ASP A 118 10.82 -22.53 -25.73
N PRO A 119 10.95 -21.70 -26.78
CA PRO A 119 10.43 -20.33 -26.73
C PRO A 119 8.91 -20.33 -26.53
N ALA A 120 8.45 -19.58 -25.52
CA ALA A 120 7.04 -19.32 -25.27
C ALA A 120 6.66 -17.92 -25.76
N THR A 121 5.42 -17.73 -26.24
CA THR A 121 4.90 -16.45 -26.72
C THR A 121 3.62 -16.09 -25.97
N PHE A 122 3.53 -14.84 -25.52
CA PHE A 122 2.43 -14.28 -24.76
C PHE A 122 1.99 -12.96 -25.37
N SER A 123 0.73 -12.89 -25.81
CA SER A 123 0.16 -11.68 -26.40
C SER A 123 -0.76 -10.98 -25.41
N TYR A 124 -0.49 -9.70 -25.17
CA TYR A 124 -1.28 -8.84 -24.30
C TYR A 124 -1.80 -7.66 -25.09
N THR A 125 -3.04 -7.29 -24.82
CA THR A 125 -3.61 -6.02 -25.27
C THR A 125 -4.00 -5.24 -24.03
N VAL A 126 -3.66 -3.95 -23.98
CA VAL A 126 -4.19 -3.06 -22.96
C VAL A 126 -5.14 -2.08 -23.61
N GLU A 127 -6.39 -2.10 -23.19
CA GLU A 127 -7.46 -1.19 -23.58
C GLU A 127 -7.77 -0.25 -22.42
N ARG A 128 -7.01 0.85 -22.34
CA ARG A 128 -7.25 1.91 -21.35
C ARG A 128 -8.56 2.62 -21.64
N ARG A 129 -9.23 3.09 -20.60
CA ARG A 129 -10.33 4.03 -20.75
C ARG A 129 -9.76 5.40 -21.10
N ASP A 130 -10.53 6.16 -21.88
CA ASP A 130 -10.25 7.58 -22.07
C ASP A 130 -10.24 8.31 -20.72
N ARG A 131 -9.36 9.30 -20.55
CA ARG A 131 -9.21 10.03 -19.27
C ARG A 131 -10.48 10.75 -18.82
N THR A 132 -11.44 10.95 -19.71
CA THR A 132 -12.73 11.58 -19.43
C THR A 132 -13.85 10.58 -19.08
N THR A 133 -13.58 9.27 -19.15
CA THR A 133 -14.59 8.22 -18.98
C THR A 133 -14.59 7.65 -17.56
N TYR A 134 -15.79 7.41 -17.04
CA TYR A 134 -16.00 6.67 -15.79
C TYR A 134 -16.91 5.47 -16.01
N ILE A 135 -16.63 4.39 -15.28
CA ILE A 135 -17.55 3.27 -15.11
C ILE A 135 -17.95 3.15 -13.65
N SER A 136 -19.11 2.56 -13.38
CA SER A 136 -19.54 2.35 -12.01
C SER A 136 -20.44 1.13 -11.86
N GLU A 137 -20.41 0.56 -10.67
CA GLU A 137 -21.23 -0.59 -10.26
C GLU A 137 -21.65 -0.42 -8.79
N ASP A 138 -22.82 -0.95 -8.44
CA ASP A 138 -23.24 -1.00 -7.05
C ASP A 138 -22.54 -2.19 -6.37
N VAL A 139 -21.72 -1.91 -5.35
CA VAL A 139 -20.86 -2.89 -4.67
C VAL A 139 -21.39 -3.28 -3.28
N ALA A 140 -22.34 -2.51 -2.75
CA ALA A 140 -23.08 -2.80 -1.53
C ALA A 140 -24.37 -1.98 -1.49
N ASP A 141 -25.24 -2.25 -0.52
CA ASP A 141 -26.48 -1.48 -0.36
C ASP A 141 -26.21 0.02 -0.14
N GLY A 142 -26.70 0.83 -1.08
CA GLY A 142 -26.48 2.27 -1.11
C GLY A 142 -25.03 2.68 -1.34
N VAL A 143 -24.16 1.82 -1.88
CA VAL A 143 -22.76 2.15 -2.17
C VAL A 143 -22.43 1.80 -3.62
N ARG A 144 -22.14 2.83 -4.40
CA ARG A 144 -21.67 2.74 -5.78
C ARG A 144 -20.18 3.00 -5.83
N MET A 145 -19.43 2.08 -6.43
CA MET A 145 -18.02 2.28 -6.74
C MET A 145 -17.90 2.87 -8.14
N ILE A 146 -17.21 3.99 -8.25
CA ILE A 146 -16.90 4.66 -9.51
C ILE A 146 -15.40 4.44 -9.76
N ARG A 147 -15.05 4.12 -11.00
CA ARG A 147 -13.66 3.95 -11.44
C ARG A 147 -13.37 4.90 -12.58
N ASP A 148 -12.22 5.57 -12.51
CA ASP A 148 -11.75 6.42 -13.60
C ASP A 148 -10.85 5.63 -14.60
N SER A 149 -10.09 6.38 -15.40
CA SER A 149 -9.20 5.82 -16.42
C SER A 149 -7.95 5.14 -15.87
N ASP A 150 -7.46 5.58 -14.72
CA ASP A 150 -6.28 4.99 -14.07
C ASP A 150 -6.70 3.89 -13.06
N ASN A 151 -8.01 3.64 -12.97
CA ASN A 151 -8.65 2.62 -12.14
C ASN A 151 -8.57 2.96 -10.65
N ASP A 152 -8.58 4.25 -10.31
CA ASP A 152 -8.76 4.72 -8.93
C ASP A 152 -10.22 4.60 -8.52
N LYS A 153 -10.47 4.29 -7.24
CA LYS A 153 -11.81 3.98 -6.73
C LYS A 153 -12.33 5.16 -5.94
N MET A 154 -13.49 5.65 -6.37
CA MET A 154 -14.31 6.61 -5.62
C MET A 154 -15.59 5.91 -5.18
N PHE A 155 -16.16 6.33 -4.06
CA PHE A 155 -17.39 5.70 -3.54
C PHE A 155 -18.49 6.73 -3.33
N LEU A 156 -19.62 6.52 -4.01
CA LEU A 156 -20.82 7.32 -3.84
C LEU A 156 -21.78 6.57 -2.90
N ILE A 157 -21.98 7.14 -1.71
CA ILE A 157 -22.78 6.57 -0.62
C ILE A 157 -24.11 7.31 -0.52
N ARG A 158 -25.21 6.57 -0.64
CA ARG A 158 -26.58 7.10 -0.55
C ARG A 158 -26.99 7.33 0.90
N GLY A 159 -27.55 8.51 1.16
CA GLY A 159 -28.45 8.78 2.27
C GLY A 159 -29.75 9.43 1.78
N THR A 160 -30.63 9.73 2.72
CA THR A 160 -31.95 10.35 2.46
C THR A 160 -31.93 11.87 2.35
N LYS A 161 -30.91 12.54 2.91
CA LYS A 161 -30.73 14.00 2.82
C LYS A 161 -29.63 14.41 1.84
N ALA A 162 -28.59 13.58 1.71
CA ALA A 162 -27.40 13.86 0.90
C ALA A 162 -26.73 12.55 0.49
N TYR A 163 -25.85 12.64 -0.51
CA TYR A 163 -24.88 11.60 -0.81
C TYR A 163 -23.51 12.00 -0.28
N ALA A 164 -22.69 11.03 0.15
CA ALA A 164 -21.25 11.25 0.32
C ALA A 164 -20.50 10.71 -0.90
N LEU A 165 -19.61 11.51 -1.47
CA LEU A 165 -18.61 11.08 -2.43
C LEU A 165 -17.26 10.97 -1.72
N ILE A 166 -16.76 9.76 -1.55
CA ILE A 166 -15.43 9.50 -0.99
C ILE A 166 -14.44 9.51 -2.15
N ASP A 167 -13.50 10.46 -2.07
CA ASP A 167 -12.48 10.75 -3.07
C ASP A 167 -13.04 11.14 -4.46
N THR A 168 -12.17 11.65 -5.33
CA THR A 168 -12.53 12.24 -6.64
C THR A 168 -11.65 11.77 -7.80
N GLY A 169 -10.80 10.75 -7.62
CA GLY A 169 -10.01 10.15 -8.72
C GLY A 169 -8.94 11.10 -9.28
N MET A 170 -8.31 10.72 -10.40
CA MET A 170 -7.41 11.57 -11.22
C MET A 170 -7.83 11.71 -12.69
N GLY A 171 -9.09 11.39 -12.99
CA GLY A 171 -9.69 11.61 -14.30
C GLY A 171 -9.68 13.08 -14.75
N GLN A 172 -10.03 13.29 -16.02
CA GLN A 172 -10.12 14.59 -16.69
C GLN A 172 -11.54 14.90 -17.21
N GLY A 173 -12.51 14.04 -16.91
CA GLY A 173 -13.90 14.19 -17.34
C GLY A 173 -14.73 15.04 -16.40
N ALA A 174 -16.02 15.14 -16.69
CA ALA A 174 -17.00 15.79 -15.83
C ALA A 174 -17.52 14.82 -14.75
N LEU A 175 -16.70 14.55 -13.72
CA LEU A 175 -17.08 13.67 -12.61
C LEU A 175 -18.36 14.16 -11.90
N ARG A 176 -18.50 15.47 -11.70
CA ARG A 176 -19.72 16.05 -11.08
C ARG A 176 -20.98 15.68 -11.85
N ASP A 177 -20.95 15.80 -13.17
CA ASP A 177 -22.09 15.45 -14.04
C ASP A 177 -22.33 13.93 -14.05
N TYR A 178 -21.26 13.15 -14.02
CA TYR A 178 -21.36 11.69 -13.92
C TYR A 178 -22.06 11.26 -12.63
N VAL A 179 -21.68 11.86 -11.49
CA VAL A 179 -22.27 11.59 -10.17
C VAL A 179 -23.73 12.06 -10.11
N ALA A 180 -24.06 13.23 -10.66
CA ALA A 180 -25.40 13.81 -10.62
C ALA A 180 -26.49 12.89 -11.22
N ARG A 181 -26.12 12.01 -12.15
CA ARG A 181 -27.01 10.96 -12.71
C ARG A 181 -27.60 10.02 -11.66
N PHE A 182 -26.98 9.90 -10.48
CA PHE A 182 -27.35 8.93 -9.46
C PHE A 182 -27.95 9.56 -8.20
N THR A 183 -27.92 10.88 -8.06
CA THR A 183 -28.29 11.57 -6.81
C THR A 183 -29.75 11.97 -6.74
N GLY A 184 -30.46 11.95 -7.87
CA GLY A 184 -31.85 12.42 -7.94
C GLY A 184 -32.01 13.90 -7.55
N GLY A 185 -30.93 14.70 -7.67
CA GLY A 185 -30.90 16.10 -7.25
C GLY A 185 -30.56 16.34 -5.79
N LEU A 186 -30.33 15.30 -4.97
CA LEU A 186 -29.83 15.48 -3.61
C LEU A 186 -28.40 16.03 -3.60
N PRO A 187 -28.03 16.86 -2.59
CA PRO A 187 -26.69 17.42 -2.47
C PRO A 187 -25.64 16.32 -2.26
N VAL A 188 -24.42 16.61 -2.71
CA VAL A 188 -23.25 15.75 -2.53
C VAL A 188 -22.30 16.42 -1.54
N ILE A 189 -21.86 15.66 -0.54
CA ILE A 189 -20.78 16.00 0.39
C ILE A 189 -19.53 15.25 -0.08
N VAL A 190 -18.44 15.94 -0.32
CA VAL A 190 -17.17 15.28 -0.70
C VAL A 190 -16.34 15.03 0.55
N ILE A 191 -15.72 13.85 0.65
CA ILE A 191 -14.82 13.50 1.74
C ILE A 191 -13.52 12.97 1.14
N PHE A 192 -12.43 13.70 1.31
CA PHE A 192 -11.11 13.27 0.89
C PHE A 192 -10.47 12.41 1.97
N THR A 193 -10.09 11.18 1.62
CA THR A 193 -9.41 10.26 2.53
C THR A 193 -8.01 10.76 2.87
N HIS A 194 -7.32 11.35 1.89
CA HIS A 194 -5.99 11.96 2.03
C HIS A 194 -5.63 12.85 0.84
N SER A 195 -4.45 13.49 0.87
CA SER A 195 -4.05 14.51 -0.11
C SER A 195 -3.34 14.03 -1.39
N HIS A 196 -3.31 12.74 -1.72
CA HIS A 196 -2.70 12.31 -2.98
C HIS A 196 -3.59 12.61 -4.19
N GLY A 197 -2.95 12.87 -5.32
CA GLY A 197 -3.60 13.42 -6.52
C GLY A 197 -4.65 12.49 -7.16
N ASP A 198 -4.45 11.19 -7.03
CA ASP A 198 -5.38 10.11 -7.40
C ASP A 198 -6.65 10.06 -6.54
N HIS A 199 -6.69 10.80 -5.43
CA HIS A 199 -7.85 10.88 -4.54
C HIS A 199 -8.54 12.25 -4.57
N ILE A 200 -7.81 13.31 -4.93
CA ILE A 200 -8.31 14.70 -4.90
C ILE A 200 -8.37 15.34 -6.29
N GLY A 201 -8.04 14.57 -7.33
CA GLY A 201 -7.76 15.01 -8.68
C GLY A 201 -8.92 15.68 -9.41
N GLN A 202 -10.14 15.65 -8.87
CA GLN A 202 -11.29 16.33 -9.47
C GLN A 202 -12.13 17.11 -8.45
N GLY A 203 -11.58 17.35 -7.25
CA GLY A 203 -12.27 18.10 -6.18
C GLY A 203 -12.71 19.49 -6.61
N GLY A 204 -11.94 20.17 -7.47
CA GLY A 204 -12.28 21.51 -7.97
C GLY A 204 -13.64 21.61 -8.70
N GLN A 205 -14.19 20.48 -9.16
CA GLN A 205 -15.52 20.44 -9.77
C GLN A 205 -16.67 20.59 -8.74
N PHE A 206 -16.41 20.36 -7.44
CA PHE A 206 -17.43 20.23 -6.40
C PHE A 206 -17.42 21.39 -5.40
N VAL A 207 -16.23 21.89 -5.02
CA VAL A 207 -16.01 22.91 -3.98
C VAL A 207 -16.88 24.17 -4.09
N ALA A 208 -17.43 24.48 -5.27
CA ALA A 208 -18.34 25.61 -5.44
C ALA A 208 -19.72 25.39 -4.79
N ASP A 209 -20.21 24.15 -4.80
CA ASP A 209 -21.59 23.79 -4.45
C ASP A 209 -21.70 22.74 -3.33
N SER A 210 -20.58 22.15 -2.90
CA SER A 210 -20.55 21.11 -1.87
C SER A 210 -19.77 21.53 -0.64
N THR A 211 -20.15 21.02 0.53
CA THR A 211 -19.22 20.93 1.66
C THR A 211 -18.22 19.81 1.40
N GLU A 212 -16.94 20.10 1.58
CA GLU A 212 -15.86 19.13 1.42
C GLU A 212 -15.15 18.90 2.77
N TYR A 213 -14.85 17.66 3.11
CA TYR A 213 -14.16 17.29 4.35
C TYR A 213 -12.80 16.67 4.09
N VAL A 214 -11.82 17.04 4.93
CA VAL A 214 -10.45 16.52 4.91
C VAL A 214 -9.87 16.48 6.31
N GLY A 215 -8.95 15.55 6.58
CA GLY A 215 -8.19 15.55 7.83
C GLY A 215 -7.26 16.76 7.97
N ALA A 216 -7.04 17.21 9.21
CA ALA A 216 -6.33 18.47 9.48
C ALA A 216 -4.93 18.53 8.86
N GLY A 217 -4.18 17.43 8.90
CA GLY A 217 -2.81 17.36 8.38
C GLY A 217 -2.69 17.54 6.86
N ASP A 218 -3.78 17.31 6.12
CA ASP A 218 -3.81 17.32 4.66
C ASP A 218 -4.53 18.56 4.09
N ARG A 219 -5.22 19.33 4.94
CA ARG A 219 -6.03 20.50 4.55
C ARG A 219 -5.26 21.51 3.71
N ALA A 220 -4.00 21.77 4.04
CA ALA A 220 -3.17 22.70 3.29
C ALA A 220 -2.82 22.18 1.88
N ALA A 221 -2.47 20.90 1.77
CA ALA A 221 -2.13 20.26 0.51
C ALA A 221 -3.35 20.18 -0.43
N VAL A 222 -4.52 19.81 0.11
CA VAL A 222 -5.78 19.77 -0.66
C VAL A 222 -6.18 21.16 -1.12
N ALA A 223 -6.11 22.18 -0.26
CA ALA A 223 -6.42 23.56 -0.67
C ALA A 223 -5.51 24.06 -1.81
N GLN A 224 -4.21 23.78 -1.72
CA GLN A 224 -3.29 24.12 -2.81
C GLN A 224 -3.62 23.37 -4.09
N PHE A 225 -4.07 22.12 -3.99
CA PHE A 225 -4.46 21.34 -5.14
C PHE A 225 -5.72 21.92 -5.80
N LEU A 226 -6.79 22.18 -5.04
CA LEU A 226 -8.02 22.81 -5.53
C LEU A 226 -7.74 24.17 -6.19
N ALA A 227 -6.88 25.00 -5.59
CA ALA A 227 -6.50 26.28 -6.17
C ALA A 227 -5.80 26.11 -7.54
N ARG A 228 -4.94 25.11 -7.70
CA ARG A 228 -4.32 24.78 -9.01
C ARG A 228 -5.34 24.30 -10.05
N GLN A 229 -6.51 23.84 -9.62
CA GLN A 229 -7.62 23.48 -10.50
C GLN A 229 -8.54 24.65 -10.84
N GLY A 230 -8.23 25.86 -10.36
CA GLY A 230 -9.01 27.06 -10.61
C GLY A 230 -10.12 27.33 -9.59
N ALA A 231 -10.15 26.62 -8.46
CA ALA A 231 -11.06 26.97 -7.38
C ALA A 231 -10.62 28.27 -6.69
N GLU A 232 -11.55 29.21 -6.54
CA GLU A 232 -11.29 30.50 -5.89
C GLU A 232 -10.93 30.33 -4.40
N PRO A 233 -9.92 31.04 -3.88
CA PRO A 233 -9.49 30.90 -2.47
C PRO A 233 -10.62 31.10 -1.45
N ALA A 234 -11.53 32.05 -1.72
CA ALA A 234 -12.68 32.30 -0.86
C ALA A 234 -13.65 31.11 -0.80
N MET A 235 -13.82 30.38 -1.92
CA MET A 235 -14.66 29.18 -1.98
C MET A 235 -14.01 28.02 -1.23
N ILE A 236 -12.70 27.84 -1.39
CA ILE A 236 -11.95 26.82 -0.64
C ILE A 236 -12.09 27.06 0.87
N GLU A 237 -11.95 28.30 1.33
CA GLU A 237 -12.12 28.62 2.75
C GLU A 237 -13.56 28.41 3.24
N ALA A 238 -14.54 28.80 2.41
CA ALA A 238 -15.95 28.64 2.72
C ALA A 238 -16.38 27.17 2.79
N HIS A 239 -15.79 26.26 2.00
CA HIS A 239 -16.34 24.92 1.80
C HIS A 239 -15.42 23.74 2.16
N LEU A 240 -14.10 23.89 2.11
CA LEU A 240 -13.17 22.83 2.54
C LEU A 240 -12.98 22.88 4.06
N LYS A 241 -13.62 21.95 4.76
CA LYS A 241 -13.66 21.86 6.22
C LYS A 241 -12.77 20.75 6.75
N VAL A 242 -12.17 21.02 7.91
CA VAL A 242 -11.40 20.02 8.64
C VAL A 242 -12.34 19.12 9.44
N VAL A 243 -12.13 17.81 9.34
CA VAL A 243 -12.71 16.80 10.24
C VAL A 243 -11.64 16.17 11.09
N GLY A 244 -12.02 15.74 12.28
CA GLY A 244 -11.15 15.06 13.22
C GLY A 244 -11.72 13.71 13.65
N ASP A 245 -10.95 13.00 14.46
CA ASP A 245 -11.32 11.70 14.98
C ASP A 245 -12.64 11.75 15.80
N GLY A 246 -13.56 10.84 15.49
CA GLY A 246 -14.90 10.76 16.08
C GLY A 246 -15.94 11.70 15.45
N ALA A 247 -15.57 12.55 14.48
CA ALA A 247 -16.53 13.38 13.77
C ALA A 247 -17.59 12.52 13.03
N ARG A 248 -18.78 13.09 12.84
CA ARG A 248 -19.89 12.41 12.14
C ARG A 248 -20.40 13.26 10.98
N VAL A 249 -20.55 12.65 9.81
CA VAL A 249 -21.17 13.27 8.62
C VAL A 249 -22.58 12.70 8.46
N ASP A 250 -23.60 13.53 8.67
CA ASP A 250 -25.01 13.16 8.56
C ASP A 250 -25.49 13.17 7.11
N LEU A 251 -25.94 12.02 6.62
CA LEU A 251 -26.58 11.84 5.31
C LEU A 251 -28.11 11.65 5.45
N GLY A 252 -28.67 11.75 6.66
CA GLY A 252 -30.07 11.57 7.00
C GLY A 252 -30.30 10.32 7.83
N ASP A 253 -30.58 9.21 7.16
CA ASP A 253 -30.77 7.86 7.72
C ASP A 253 -29.43 7.14 7.98
N ARG A 254 -28.32 7.73 7.52
CA ARG A 254 -26.96 7.22 7.65
C ARG A 254 -26.06 8.32 8.19
N ALA A 255 -25.19 8.00 9.14
CA ALA A 255 -24.20 8.92 9.68
C ALA A 255 -22.82 8.27 9.65
N LEU A 256 -21.92 8.79 8.84
CA LEU A 256 -20.56 8.27 8.66
C LEU A 256 -19.66 8.76 9.80
N GLU A 257 -18.94 7.85 10.46
CA GLU A 257 -17.96 8.14 11.51
C GLU A 257 -16.57 8.31 10.90
N ILE A 258 -15.85 9.36 11.28
CA ILE A 258 -14.49 9.65 10.82
C ILE A 258 -13.47 9.18 11.85
N TYR A 259 -12.42 8.50 11.40
CA TYR A 259 -11.29 8.07 12.21
C TYR A 259 -9.99 8.58 11.60
N GLU A 260 -9.19 9.33 12.35
CA GLU A 260 -7.89 9.77 11.87
C GLU A 260 -6.88 8.62 11.89
N VAL A 261 -6.17 8.42 10.79
CA VAL A 261 -5.17 7.37 10.64
C VAL A 261 -3.90 7.96 9.99
N PRO A 262 -3.20 8.88 10.66
CA PRO A 262 -1.99 9.48 10.09
C PRO A 262 -0.92 8.41 9.88
N GLY A 263 -0.26 8.49 8.73
CA GLY A 263 0.64 7.46 8.23
C GLY A 263 0.95 7.69 6.76
N HIS A 264 0.12 7.13 5.89
CA HIS A 264 0.24 7.29 4.44
C HIS A 264 0.36 8.77 4.02
N THR A 265 -0.46 9.64 4.64
CA THR A 265 -0.26 11.08 4.72
C THR A 265 -0.46 11.58 6.16
N PRO A 266 -0.03 12.81 6.50
CA PRO A 266 -0.24 13.39 7.83
C PRO A 266 -1.73 13.57 8.20
N GLY A 267 -2.62 13.78 7.23
CA GLY A 267 -4.05 13.98 7.44
C GLY A 267 -4.95 12.83 6.97
N SER A 268 -4.38 11.64 6.75
CA SER A 268 -5.14 10.46 6.33
C SER A 268 -6.29 10.12 7.30
N ILE A 269 -7.47 9.83 6.75
CA ILE A 269 -8.67 9.41 7.50
C ILE A 269 -9.27 8.13 6.93
N ALA A 270 -9.97 7.38 7.80
CA ALA A 270 -10.86 6.30 7.42
C ALA A 270 -12.30 6.66 7.79
N ILE A 271 -13.25 6.28 6.94
CA ILE A 271 -14.67 6.61 7.05
C ILE A 271 -15.44 5.31 7.31
N PHE A 272 -16.12 5.24 8.44
CA PHE A 272 -16.88 4.05 8.84
C PHE A 272 -18.37 4.32 8.77
N ASP A 273 -19.10 3.43 8.11
CA ASP A 273 -20.56 3.42 8.11
C ASP A 273 -21.06 2.39 9.15
N PRO A 274 -21.49 2.83 10.35
CA PRO A 274 -21.92 1.92 11.40
C PRO A 274 -23.19 1.14 11.05
N ALA A 275 -24.04 1.64 10.15
CA ALA A 275 -25.28 0.98 9.78
C ALA A 275 -25.02 -0.29 8.96
N SER A 276 -24.05 -0.23 8.04
CA SER A 276 -23.69 -1.35 7.16
C SER A 276 -22.47 -2.15 7.65
N GLY A 277 -21.60 -1.55 8.47
CA GLY A 277 -20.30 -2.10 8.85
C GLY A 277 -19.23 -1.92 7.76
N ASN A 278 -19.45 -1.02 6.79
CA ASN A 278 -18.48 -0.73 5.74
C ASN A 278 -17.42 0.25 6.24
N LEU A 279 -16.15 0.00 5.92
CA LEU A 279 -15.03 0.87 6.22
C LEU A 279 -14.35 1.32 4.91
N PHE A 280 -14.33 2.61 4.64
CA PHE A 280 -13.66 3.22 3.50
C PHE A 280 -12.34 3.81 3.95
N THR A 281 -11.23 3.43 3.31
CA THR A 281 -9.90 3.67 3.86
C THR A 281 -9.01 4.53 2.99
N GLY A 282 -9.39 4.77 1.73
CA GLY A 282 -8.44 5.19 0.70
C GLY A 282 -7.22 4.27 0.79
N ASP A 283 -6.07 4.86 1.05
CA ASP A 283 -4.78 4.17 1.08
C ASP A 283 -4.22 3.98 2.49
N THR A 284 -4.91 4.49 3.52
CA THR A 284 -4.34 4.52 4.88
C THR A 284 -4.17 3.14 5.51
N PHE A 285 -4.99 2.16 5.12
CA PHE A 285 -4.78 0.74 5.47
C PHE A 285 -4.23 -0.08 4.30
N GLY A 286 -3.83 0.58 3.22
CA GLY A 286 -3.30 -0.03 2.03
C GLY A 286 -4.36 -0.68 1.14
N ASN A 287 -3.83 -1.41 0.18
CA ASN A 287 -4.49 -2.05 -0.95
C ASN A 287 -3.67 -3.30 -1.30
N ASN A 288 -4.28 -4.22 -2.03
CA ASN A 288 -3.62 -5.46 -2.46
C ASN A 288 -4.05 -5.89 -3.86
N SER A 289 -4.19 -4.92 -4.75
CA SER A 289 -4.59 -5.19 -6.13
C SER A 289 -3.54 -6.09 -6.80
N PRO A 290 -3.94 -7.19 -7.46
CA PRO A 290 -3.01 -7.99 -8.24
C PRO A 290 -2.66 -7.32 -9.57
N LEU A 291 -3.56 -6.49 -10.15
CA LEU A 291 -3.46 -5.94 -11.52
C LEU A 291 -4.01 -4.48 -11.60
N PRO A 292 -3.15 -3.45 -11.70
CA PRO A 292 -1.71 -3.53 -11.49
C PRO A 292 -1.41 -4.06 -10.09
N PRO A 293 -0.26 -4.72 -9.90
CA PRO A 293 0.20 -5.10 -8.57
C PRO A 293 0.38 -3.84 -7.76
N ASP A 294 -0.39 -3.73 -6.70
CA ASP A 294 -0.38 -2.57 -5.85
C ASP A 294 -0.39 -2.94 -4.38
N VAL A 295 0.27 -2.08 -3.62
CA VAL A 295 0.54 -2.22 -2.19
C VAL A 295 0.47 -0.84 -1.55
N MET A 296 0.49 -0.76 -0.23
CA MET A 296 0.54 0.54 0.45
C MET A 296 1.87 1.26 0.17
N TRP A 297 1.83 2.51 -0.27
CA TRP A 297 3.04 3.30 -0.52
C TRP A 297 3.42 4.09 0.72
N MET A 298 4.51 3.70 1.40
CA MET A 298 5.06 4.41 2.56
C MET A 298 6.56 4.72 2.37
N GLN A 299 7.11 4.58 1.16
CA GLN A 299 8.51 4.93 0.88
C GLN A 299 8.81 6.43 1.02
N GLY A 300 7.77 7.28 0.91
CA GLY A 300 7.85 8.71 1.20
C GLY A 300 7.63 9.06 2.67
N TYR A 301 7.11 8.12 3.48
CA TYR A 301 6.89 8.32 4.91
C TYR A 301 8.25 8.37 5.62
N ARG A 302 8.49 9.46 6.35
CA ARG A 302 9.79 9.75 6.99
C ARG A 302 9.82 9.48 8.49
N GLN A 303 8.76 8.86 9.01
CA GLN A 303 8.70 8.44 10.41
C GLN A 303 8.75 6.91 10.47
N SER A 304 9.03 6.39 11.67
CA SER A 304 9.07 4.95 11.91
C SER A 304 7.68 4.32 11.90
N LEU A 305 7.60 3.06 11.45
CA LEU A 305 6.34 2.35 11.31
C LEU A 305 5.67 1.97 12.64
N ASP A 306 6.36 2.12 13.78
CA ASP A 306 5.75 1.94 15.10
C ASP A 306 4.71 3.04 15.40
N ILE A 307 4.94 4.27 14.93
CA ILE A 307 3.95 5.37 15.00
C ILE A 307 2.70 4.97 14.22
N TYR A 308 2.87 4.55 12.97
CA TYR A 308 1.77 4.10 12.14
C TYR A 308 1.05 2.87 12.73
N LEU A 309 1.79 1.87 13.23
CA LEU A 309 1.20 0.68 13.86
C LEU A 309 0.39 1.03 15.11
N ALA A 310 0.84 2.01 15.91
CA ALA A 310 0.07 2.52 17.04
C ALA A 310 -1.24 3.18 16.59
N ASN A 311 -1.22 3.91 15.46
CA ASN A 311 -2.41 4.51 14.86
C ASN A 311 -3.40 3.45 14.37
N VAL A 312 -2.93 2.43 13.66
CA VAL A 312 -3.73 1.28 13.21
C VAL A 312 -4.42 0.61 14.40
N ARG A 313 -3.67 0.27 15.45
CA ARG A 313 -4.21 -0.39 16.65
C ARG A 313 -5.25 0.47 17.37
N THR A 314 -4.99 1.76 17.48
CA THR A 314 -5.93 2.71 18.08
C THR A 314 -7.26 2.72 17.35
N VAL A 315 -7.23 2.80 16.01
CA VAL A 315 -8.44 2.85 15.19
C VAL A 315 -9.17 1.51 15.23
N ARG A 316 -8.44 0.39 15.10
CA ARG A 316 -9.02 -0.96 15.21
C ARG A 316 -9.72 -1.18 16.55
N ALA A 317 -9.16 -0.68 17.65
CA ALA A 317 -9.80 -0.76 18.97
C ALA A 317 -11.14 0.01 19.01
N LYS A 318 -11.22 1.20 18.39
CA LYS A 318 -12.47 1.99 18.32
C LYS A 318 -13.53 1.36 17.40
N LEU A 319 -13.09 0.70 16.33
CA LEU A 319 -13.97 -0.04 15.43
C LEU A 319 -14.58 -1.26 16.13
N ALA A 320 -13.90 -1.83 17.14
CA ALA A 320 -14.43 -2.85 18.05
C ALA A 320 -15.05 -4.07 17.33
N GLY A 321 -14.46 -4.49 16.22
CA GLY A 321 -14.94 -5.64 15.43
C GLY A 321 -16.22 -5.39 14.63
N ARG A 322 -16.69 -4.13 14.54
CA ARG A 322 -17.90 -3.75 13.79
C ARG A 322 -17.70 -3.74 12.26
N VAL A 323 -16.46 -3.86 11.79
CA VAL A 323 -16.12 -3.87 10.35
C VAL A 323 -16.52 -5.20 9.73
N LYS A 324 -17.36 -5.13 8.70
CA LYS A 324 -17.77 -6.26 7.87
C LYS A 324 -17.07 -6.27 6.52
N ARG A 325 -16.84 -5.09 5.92
CA ARG A 325 -16.21 -4.92 4.61
C ARG A 325 -15.28 -3.72 4.59
N ILE A 326 -14.18 -3.82 3.86
CA ILE A 326 -13.20 -2.75 3.67
C ILE A 326 -13.15 -2.36 2.20
N PHE A 327 -13.27 -1.05 1.94
CA PHE A 327 -13.23 -0.43 0.63
C PHE A 327 -11.99 0.46 0.57
N THR A 328 -11.03 0.09 -0.29
CA THR A 328 -9.76 0.82 -0.43
C THR A 328 -9.79 1.69 -1.68
N GLY A 329 -8.78 2.56 -1.84
CA GLY A 329 -8.60 3.39 -3.02
C GLY A 329 -8.34 2.63 -4.32
N HIS A 330 -7.87 1.38 -4.22
CA HIS A 330 -7.23 0.69 -5.35
C HIS A 330 -7.67 -0.76 -5.53
N ASN A 331 -8.46 -1.33 -4.62
CA ASN A 331 -8.98 -2.69 -4.78
C ASN A 331 -10.19 -2.74 -5.72
N ASP A 332 -10.18 -3.69 -6.65
CA ASP A 332 -11.30 -3.87 -7.57
C ASP A 332 -12.56 -4.46 -6.92
N ARG A 333 -12.43 -5.00 -5.70
CA ARG A 333 -13.53 -5.56 -4.91
C ARG A 333 -13.33 -5.23 -3.44
N PRO A 334 -14.43 -5.07 -2.66
CA PRO A 334 -14.33 -4.94 -1.21
C PRO A 334 -13.65 -6.15 -0.59
N LEU A 335 -12.88 -5.93 0.47
CA LEU A 335 -12.28 -6.99 1.28
C LEU A 335 -13.25 -7.39 2.39
N GLU A 336 -13.51 -8.68 2.54
CA GLU A 336 -14.45 -9.20 3.53
C GLU A 336 -13.78 -9.37 4.91
N GLY A 337 -14.44 -8.87 5.95
CA GLY A 337 -13.98 -8.93 7.33
C GLY A 337 -12.72 -8.10 7.59
N THR A 338 -11.89 -8.55 8.55
CA THR A 338 -10.71 -7.81 9.03
C THR A 338 -9.40 -8.56 8.85
N VAL A 339 -9.39 -9.68 8.11
CA VAL A 339 -8.17 -10.49 7.91
C VAL A 339 -7.07 -9.69 7.22
N PHE A 340 -7.44 -8.82 6.27
CA PHE A 340 -6.51 -7.88 5.64
C PHE A 340 -5.80 -6.97 6.68
N LEU A 341 -6.54 -6.42 7.65
CA LEU A 341 -5.96 -5.60 8.72
C LEU A 341 -5.10 -6.43 9.69
N ASP A 342 -5.38 -7.72 9.85
CA ASP A 342 -4.51 -8.64 10.60
C ASP A 342 -3.20 -8.88 9.86
N ASN A 343 -3.27 -9.06 8.54
CA ASN A 343 -2.09 -9.19 7.67
C ASN A 343 -1.25 -7.92 7.66
N LEU A 344 -1.88 -6.73 7.64
CA LEU A 344 -1.22 -5.44 7.81
C LEU A 344 -0.42 -5.41 9.12
N GLN A 345 -1.06 -5.66 10.27
CA GLN A 345 -0.38 -5.62 11.55
C GLN A 345 0.76 -6.65 11.63
N ARG A 346 0.55 -7.86 11.08
CA ARG A 346 1.58 -8.91 11.03
C ARG A 346 2.79 -8.48 10.18
N ALA A 347 2.56 -7.93 8.99
CA ALA A 347 3.64 -7.48 8.11
C ALA A 347 4.51 -6.41 8.80
N ILE A 348 3.88 -5.42 9.42
CA ILE A 348 4.59 -4.33 10.09
C ILE A 348 5.27 -4.81 11.37
N GLN A 349 4.61 -5.64 12.17
CA GLN A 349 5.21 -6.24 13.36
C GLN A 349 6.45 -7.07 13.01
N ARG A 350 6.38 -7.86 11.93
CA ARG A 350 7.54 -8.61 11.42
C ARG A 350 8.69 -7.68 11.03
N GLY A 351 8.39 -6.59 10.32
CA GLY A 351 9.38 -5.56 10.01
C GLY A 351 10.05 -4.97 11.25
N LEU A 352 9.28 -4.66 12.29
CA LEU A 352 9.81 -4.14 13.56
C LEU A 352 10.67 -5.18 14.30
N ASP A 353 10.34 -6.47 14.20
CA ASP A 353 11.06 -7.51 14.94
C ASP A 353 12.31 -8.01 14.23
N GLU A 354 12.28 -8.14 12.91
CA GLU A 354 13.34 -8.76 12.09
C GLU A 354 14.18 -7.72 11.33
N GLY A 355 13.70 -6.47 11.24
CA GLY A 355 14.31 -5.42 10.44
C GLY A 355 14.47 -5.83 8.98
N ASP A 356 15.66 -5.59 8.42
CA ASP A 356 15.94 -5.77 7.00
C ASP A 356 15.81 -7.23 6.54
N GLN A 357 15.84 -8.21 7.45
CA GLN A 357 15.62 -9.62 7.11
C GLN A 357 14.18 -9.91 6.68
N ALA A 358 13.21 -9.07 7.08
CA ALA A 358 11.82 -9.20 6.66
C ALA A 358 11.52 -8.56 5.30
N LEU A 359 12.46 -7.79 4.75
CA LEU A 359 12.28 -7.02 3.54
C LEU A 359 12.52 -7.86 2.29
N ILE A 360 11.68 -7.64 1.29
CA ILE A 360 11.86 -8.17 -0.07
C ILE A 360 11.80 -7.03 -1.08
N PRO A 361 12.36 -7.21 -2.29
CA PRO A 361 12.25 -6.20 -3.35
C PRO A 361 10.79 -5.86 -3.69
N SER A 362 10.53 -4.59 -3.95
CA SER A 362 9.24 -4.12 -4.47
C SER A 362 9.01 -4.65 -5.89
N TRP A 363 7.74 -4.95 -6.23
CA TRP A 363 7.36 -5.16 -7.63
C TRP A 363 7.29 -3.82 -8.38
N ARG A 364 6.86 -2.75 -7.71
CA ARG A 364 6.95 -1.39 -8.21
C ARG A 364 6.96 -0.35 -7.08
N PRO A 365 7.77 0.72 -7.19
CA PRO A 365 8.77 0.93 -8.24
C PRO A 365 10.06 0.13 -7.99
N ALA A 366 10.86 -0.09 -9.04
CA ALA A 366 12.15 -0.77 -8.90
C ALA A 366 13.08 -0.01 -7.94
N GLY A 367 13.89 -0.75 -7.18
CA GLY A 367 14.81 -0.18 -6.18
C GLY A 367 14.20 0.10 -4.81
N ILE A 368 12.88 -0.05 -4.66
CA ILE A 368 12.19 0.02 -3.36
C ILE A 368 12.12 -1.37 -2.72
N VAL A 369 12.01 -1.40 -1.40
CA VAL A 369 11.83 -2.59 -0.57
C VAL A 369 10.48 -2.56 0.11
N GLN A 370 9.96 -3.74 0.43
CA GLN A 370 8.62 -3.88 1.00
C GLN A 370 8.53 -4.99 2.05
N LEU A 371 7.54 -4.87 2.92
CA LEU A 371 7.07 -5.92 3.81
C LEU A 371 5.81 -6.54 3.22
N VAL A 372 5.71 -7.87 3.23
CA VAL A 372 4.53 -8.59 2.73
C VAL A 372 4.08 -9.70 3.66
N GLN A 373 2.77 -9.88 3.77
CA GLN A 373 2.13 -10.96 4.51
C GLN A 373 1.06 -11.61 3.63
N GLY A 374 1.07 -12.95 3.56
CA GLY A 374 0.16 -13.71 2.70
C GLY A 374 0.74 -13.95 1.30
N ASP A 375 0.04 -14.79 0.52
CA ASP A 375 0.40 -15.10 -0.86
C ASP A 375 -0.27 -14.11 -1.82
N ARG A 376 0.53 -13.35 -2.57
CA ARG A 376 0.02 -12.28 -3.46
C ARG A 376 -0.87 -12.75 -4.61
N ARG A 377 -0.86 -14.05 -4.92
CA ARG A 377 -1.61 -14.64 -6.03
C ARG A 377 -2.82 -15.41 -5.53
N ALA A 378 -2.73 -16.03 -4.36
CA ALA A 378 -3.76 -16.94 -3.85
C ALA A 378 -4.57 -16.38 -2.66
N ASP A 379 -3.99 -15.53 -1.82
CA ASP A 379 -4.67 -14.99 -0.64
C ASP A 379 -5.36 -13.66 -1.01
N PRO A 380 -6.70 -13.57 -1.07
CA PRO A 380 -7.38 -12.31 -1.39
C PRO A 380 -7.19 -11.22 -0.33
N ASN A 381 -6.69 -11.55 0.86
CA ASN A 381 -6.41 -10.63 1.95
C ASN A 381 -4.91 -10.42 2.19
N TRP A 382 -4.05 -10.81 1.25
CA TRP A 382 -2.61 -10.55 1.35
C TRP A 382 -2.35 -9.05 1.57
N PHE A 383 -1.31 -8.68 2.28
CA PHE A 383 -0.94 -7.29 2.52
C PHE A 383 0.48 -7.03 2.07
N GLY A 384 0.73 -5.85 1.49
CA GLY A 384 2.07 -5.36 1.26
C GLY A 384 2.20 -3.87 1.55
N VAL A 385 3.41 -3.45 1.91
CA VAL A 385 3.77 -2.04 2.08
C VAL A 385 5.19 -1.78 1.59
N ASN A 386 5.34 -0.81 0.70
CA ASN A 386 6.62 -0.23 0.32
C ASN A 386 7.13 0.67 1.46
N VAL A 387 8.38 0.51 1.89
CA VAL A 387 8.92 1.22 3.06
C VAL A 387 10.16 2.04 2.72
N ASN A 388 10.38 3.11 3.48
CA ASN A 388 11.63 3.84 3.45
C ASN A 388 12.67 3.13 4.33
N ARG A 389 13.65 2.45 3.72
CA ARG A 389 14.66 1.65 4.44
C ARG A 389 15.45 2.45 5.49
N GLU A 390 15.59 3.75 5.30
CA GLU A 390 16.37 4.62 6.21
C GLU A 390 15.59 5.00 7.48
N THR A 391 14.26 4.98 7.43
CA THR A 391 13.42 5.59 8.48
C THR A 391 12.30 4.69 9.00
N TYR A 392 12.05 3.52 8.40
CA TYR A 392 10.92 2.66 8.79
C TYR A 392 11.04 2.05 10.19
N LEU A 393 12.25 1.97 10.77
CA LEU A 393 12.48 1.48 12.13
C LEU A 393 12.78 2.64 13.08
N PRO A 394 12.30 2.59 14.34
CA PRO A 394 12.63 3.60 15.36
C PRO A 394 14.06 3.43 15.91
N ALA A 395 14.63 2.24 15.81
CA ALA A 395 15.99 1.87 16.24
C ALA A 395 16.39 0.53 15.57
N ALA A 396 17.63 0.08 15.78
CA ALA A 396 18.02 -1.28 15.40
C ALA A 396 17.09 -2.31 16.07
N PRO A 397 16.68 -3.41 15.40
CA PRO A 397 15.64 -4.33 15.89
C PRO A 397 15.83 -4.80 17.33
N ASP A 398 17.07 -5.12 17.73
CA ASP A 398 17.38 -5.60 19.08
C ASP A 398 17.34 -4.51 20.17
N GLN A 399 17.29 -3.23 19.78
CA GLN A 399 17.28 -2.07 20.68
C GLN A 399 15.90 -1.39 20.75
N ILE A 400 14.87 -1.94 20.09
CA ILE A 400 13.53 -1.36 20.10
C ILE A 400 12.86 -1.60 21.46
N ALA A 401 12.74 -0.54 22.26
CA ALA A 401 12.11 -0.54 23.59
C ALA A 401 10.79 0.26 23.68
N GLY A 402 10.16 0.63 22.57
CA GLY A 402 8.93 1.47 22.59
C GLY A 402 7.64 0.72 22.95
N LEU A 403 6.52 1.43 22.87
CA LEU A 403 5.16 0.87 22.89
C LEU A 403 4.45 1.17 21.58
N THR A 404 3.73 0.20 21.03
CA THR A 404 2.81 0.38 19.88
C THR A 404 1.34 0.24 20.29
N GLY A 405 1.06 0.23 21.59
CA GLY A 405 -0.30 0.23 22.12
C GLY A 405 -0.33 0.64 23.58
N LEU A 406 -1.27 1.52 23.92
CA LEU A 406 -1.57 1.95 25.26
C LEU A 406 -3.08 2.13 25.40
N ALA A 407 -3.73 1.19 26.08
CA ALA A 407 -5.16 1.22 26.33
C ALA A 407 -5.44 1.48 27.82
N ILE A 408 -6.33 2.43 28.07
CA ILE A 408 -6.77 2.82 29.41
C ILE A 408 -8.26 2.49 29.53
N SER A 409 -8.65 1.78 30.59
CA SER A 409 -10.04 1.65 31.01
C SER A 409 -10.26 2.36 32.33
N GLY A 410 -11.46 2.92 32.54
CA GLY A 410 -11.77 3.77 33.69
C GLY A 410 -11.16 5.17 33.63
N GLY A 411 -10.61 5.58 32.49
CA GLY A 411 -10.01 6.90 32.26
C GLY A 411 -9.82 7.19 30.78
N VAL A 412 -9.48 8.44 30.46
CA VAL A 412 -9.20 8.93 29.09
C VAL A 412 -7.81 9.56 29.07
N LEU A 413 -7.01 9.24 28.04
CA LEU A 413 -5.73 9.90 27.83
C LEU A 413 -5.94 11.34 27.39
N SER A 414 -5.08 12.25 27.84
CA SER A 414 -5.11 13.68 27.47
C SER A 414 -4.94 13.96 25.97
N ARG A 415 -4.49 12.96 25.21
CA ARG A 415 -4.34 12.97 23.76
C ARG A 415 -4.27 11.55 23.22
N ARG A 416 -4.36 11.42 21.90
CA ARG A 416 -4.06 10.17 21.19
C ARG A 416 -2.69 9.65 21.60
N PHE A 417 -2.59 8.32 21.74
CA PHE A 417 -1.32 7.67 21.98
C PHE A 417 -0.41 7.79 20.75
N ASP A 418 0.86 8.13 21.00
CA ASP A 418 1.94 8.31 20.04
C ASP A 418 3.20 7.75 20.71
N PRO A 419 3.90 6.78 20.12
CA PRO A 419 5.04 6.12 20.75
C PRO A 419 6.20 7.06 21.09
N THR A 420 6.28 8.24 20.46
CA THR A 420 7.32 9.24 20.67
C THR A 420 7.08 10.11 21.91
N ILE A 421 5.83 10.22 22.38
CA ILE A 421 5.46 10.97 23.57
C ILE A 421 5.65 10.07 24.80
N ARG A 422 6.38 10.56 25.80
CA ARG A 422 6.73 9.78 27.00
C ARG A 422 5.82 10.05 28.19
N ASP A 423 5.16 11.19 28.24
CA ASP A 423 4.34 11.59 29.38
C ASP A 423 2.90 11.85 28.94
N TYR A 424 1.96 11.25 29.67
CA TYR A 424 0.52 11.45 29.47
C TYR A 424 -0.18 11.73 30.79
N VAL A 425 -1.30 12.44 30.67
CA VAL A 425 -2.28 12.56 31.76
C VAL A 425 -3.43 11.62 31.45
N VAL A 426 -3.89 10.90 32.47
CA VAL A 426 -5.08 10.06 32.44
C VAL A 426 -6.15 10.73 33.30
N THR A 427 -7.20 11.23 32.68
CA THR A 427 -8.36 11.75 33.41
C THR A 427 -9.29 10.60 33.76
N ARG A 428 -9.45 10.31 35.06
CA ARG A 428 -10.32 9.22 35.54
C ARG A 428 -11.79 9.51 35.23
N LEU A 429 -12.48 8.47 34.78
CA LEU A 429 -13.93 8.49 34.57
C LEU A 429 -14.64 7.96 35.82
N GLY A 430 -15.17 8.88 36.63
CA GLY A 430 -15.91 8.55 37.84
C GLY A 430 -15.06 7.79 38.88
N ARG A 431 -15.70 6.83 39.57
CA ARG A 431 -15.06 6.03 40.63
C ARG A 431 -14.49 4.69 40.13
N SER A 432 -14.51 4.45 38.82
CA SER A 432 -14.02 3.19 38.25
C SER A 432 -12.53 2.98 38.53
N ALA A 433 -12.15 1.71 38.68
CA ALA A 433 -10.75 1.34 38.75
C ALA A 433 -10.09 1.63 37.40
N VAL A 434 -8.90 2.22 37.43
CA VAL A 434 -8.10 2.43 36.23
C VAL A 434 -7.33 1.14 35.93
N THR A 435 -7.43 0.65 34.70
CA THR A 435 -6.59 -0.44 34.21
C THR A 435 -5.80 0.00 33.00
N ILE A 436 -4.55 -0.46 32.91
CA ILE A 436 -3.62 -0.10 31.85
C ILE A 436 -3.18 -1.37 31.13
N ALA A 437 -3.38 -1.43 29.82
CA ALA A 437 -2.80 -2.45 28.96
C ALA A 437 -1.81 -1.79 28.01
N ALA A 438 -0.59 -2.32 27.94
CA ALA A 438 0.48 -1.79 27.10
C ALA A 438 1.01 -2.89 26.18
N ILE A 439 1.35 -2.52 24.94
CA ILE A 439 1.90 -3.44 23.93
C ILE A 439 3.27 -2.91 23.52
N PRO A 440 4.37 -3.61 23.84
CA PRO A 440 5.72 -3.27 23.38
C PRO A 440 5.80 -3.19 21.85
N THR A 441 6.66 -2.31 21.33
CA THR A 441 6.91 -2.17 19.89
C THR A 441 7.46 -3.46 19.30
N SER A 442 8.48 -4.05 19.93
CA SER A 442 8.99 -5.37 19.54
C SER A 442 8.27 -6.47 20.31
N SER A 443 7.82 -7.51 19.59
CA SER A 443 7.28 -8.73 20.20
C SER A 443 8.36 -9.56 20.91
N ARG A 444 9.64 -9.28 20.65
CA ARG A 444 10.82 -9.89 21.28
C ARG A 444 11.29 -9.14 22.55
N SER A 445 10.50 -8.19 23.05
CA SER A 445 10.81 -7.45 24.28
C SER A 445 11.07 -8.40 25.46
N GLN A 446 12.17 -8.17 26.19
CA GLN A 446 12.59 -9.01 27.32
C GLN A 446 11.71 -8.83 28.56
N ALA A 447 11.15 -7.63 28.74
CA ALA A 447 10.29 -7.34 29.89
C ALA A 447 9.37 -6.15 29.63
N LEU A 448 8.16 -6.25 30.16
CA LEU A 448 7.21 -5.16 30.33
C LEU A 448 6.85 -5.07 31.81
N ARG A 449 6.94 -3.87 32.39
CA ARG A 449 6.48 -3.57 33.75
C ARG A 449 5.52 -2.40 33.74
N ILE A 450 4.43 -2.50 34.50
CA ILE A 450 3.47 -1.42 34.74
C ILE A 450 3.44 -1.20 36.25
N ASP A 451 3.80 0.00 36.68
CA ASP A 451 3.88 0.37 38.10
C ASP A 451 4.79 -0.58 38.91
N GLY A 452 5.96 -0.88 38.35
CA GLY A 452 6.94 -1.82 38.94
C GLY A 452 6.57 -3.32 38.85
N ARG A 453 5.33 -3.66 38.47
CA ARG A 453 4.85 -5.05 38.37
C ARG A 453 5.08 -5.62 36.98
N ALA A 454 5.53 -6.87 36.89
CA ALA A 454 5.61 -7.58 35.61
C ALA A 454 4.23 -7.64 34.95
N ALA A 455 4.17 -7.31 33.66
CA ALA A 455 2.95 -7.30 32.87
C ALA A 455 3.11 -8.12 31.59
N ARG A 456 1.99 -8.61 31.06
CA ARG A 456 1.95 -9.28 29.76
C ARG A 456 1.47 -8.30 28.70
N SER A 457 2.05 -8.38 27.51
CA SER A 457 1.68 -7.54 26.38
C SER A 457 0.16 -7.56 26.13
N GLY A 458 -0.46 -6.39 26.06
CA GLY A 458 -1.89 -6.22 25.82
C GLY A 458 -2.82 -6.63 26.96
N MET A 459 -2.30 -7.19 28.06
CA MET A 459 -3.12 -7.61 29.19
C MET A 459 -3.30 -6.46 30.19
N PRO A 460 -4.53 -6.16 30.63
CA PRO A 460 -4.80 -5.05 31.53
C PRO A 460 -4.23 -5.31 32.93
N VAL A 461 -3.51 -4.32 33.47
CA VAL A 461 -3.03 -4.27 34.85
C VAL A 461 -3.85 -3.24 35.60
N ARG A 462 -4.46 -3.66 36.72
CA ARG A 462 -5.21 -2.77 37.61
C ARG A 462 -4.25 -1.92 38.44
N ILE A 463 -4.46 -0.61 38.40
CA ILE A 463 -3.68 0.35 39.18
C ILE A 463 -4.23 0.45 40.60
N VAL A 464 -3.32 0.45 41.57
CA VAL A 464 -3.65 0.55 42.99
C VAL A 464 -4.29 1.90 43.28
N SER A 465 -5.35 1.91 44.08
CA SER A 465 -5.99 3.17 44.48
C SER A 465 -4.99 4.08 45.20
N GLY A 466 -4.93 5.35 44.81
CA GLY A 466 -4.00 6.34 45.37
C GLY A 466 -2.65 6.44 44.64
N HIS A 467 -2.32 5.51 43.75
CA HIS A 467 -1.18 5.66 42.85
C HIS A 467 -1.57 6.58 41.69
N ASN A 468 -1.05 7.80 41.71
CA ASN A 468 -1.34 8.82 40.69
C ASN A 468 -0.20 8.96 39.67
N ASP A 469 1.00 8.52 39.98
CA ASP A 469 2.14 8.56 39.07
C ASP A 469 2.53 7.12 38.71
N VAL A 470 2.08 6.66 37.55
CA VAL A 470 2.34 5.30 37.07
C VAL A 470 3.43 5.32 36.01
N VAL A 471 4.42 4.44 36.15
CA VAL A 471 5.47 4.26 35.13
C VAL A 471 5.28 2.93 34.41
N ILE A 472 5.27 2.98 33.08
CA ILE A 472 5.42 1.80 32.23
C ILE A 472 6.88 1.72 31.80
N GLU A 473 7.54 0.59 32.06
CA GLU A 473 8.91 0.32 31.61
C GLU A 473 8.89 -0.85 30.62
N VAL A 474 9.59 -0.67 29.50
CA VAL A 474 9.81 -1.69 28.48
C VAL A 474 11.31 -1.92 28.34
N VAL A 475 11.72 -3.19 28.26
CA VAL A 475 13.10 -3.60 28.00
C VAL A 475 13.18 -4.21 26.61
N ALA A 476 14.10 -3.72 25.78
CA ALA A 476 14.32 -4.19 24.42
C ALA A 476 14.84 -5.65 24.37
N PRO A 477 14.86 -6.27 23.18
CA PRO A 477 15.41 -7.62 23.01
C PRO A 477 16.86 -7.80 23.49
N ASP A 478 17.69 -6.76 23.43
CA ASP A 478 19.09 -6.75 23.91
C ASP A 478 19.23 -6.85 25.44
N GLY A 479 18.14 -6.74 26.20
CA GLY A 479 18.12 -6.77 27.66
C GLY A 479 18.71 -5.52 28.35
N LYS A 480 19.19 -4.54 27.58
CA LYS A 480 19.90 -3.35 28.06
C LYS A 480 19.11 -2.08 27.79
N THR A 481 18.61 -1.91 26.57
CA THR A 481 17.88 -0.72 26.14
C THR A 481 16.50 -0.68 26.79
N ARG A 482 16.11 0.49 27.29
CA ARG A 482 14.85 0.70 28.02
C ARG A 482 14.12 1.92 27.50
N ALA A 483 12.80 1.87 27.50
CA ALA A 483 11.96 3.06 27.43
C ALA A 483 11.02 3.12 28.63
N ARG A 484 10.67 4.35 29.01
CA ARG A 484 9.73 4.63 30.08
C ARG A 484 8.63 5.56 29.58
N TYR A 485 7.41 5.28 30.00
CA TYR A 485 6.25 6.13 29.78
C TYR A 485 5.64 6.50 31.14
N GLY A 486 5.54 7.79 31.43
CA GLY A 486 4.92 8.34 32.62
C GLY A 486 3.43 8.61 32.41
N LEU A 487 2.61 8.14 33.33
CA LEU A 487 1.16 8.32 33.33
C LEU A 487 0.72 8.97 34.63
N LYS A 488 0.33 10.23 34.54
CA LYS A 488 -0.24 10.98 35.67
C LYS A 488 -1.76 10.81 35.69
N ILE A 489 -2.29 10.06 36.65
CA ILE A 489 -3.72 9.83 36.85
C ILE A 489 -4.30 10.96 37.69
N GLU A 490 -5.25 11.68 37.12
CA GLU A 490 -5.95 12.78 37.77
C GLU A 490 -7.44 12.43 37.89
N ASN A 491 -8.08 12.89 38.97
CA ASN A 491 -9.54 12.78 39.08
C ASN A 491 -10.17 13.75 38.09
N GLY A 492 -11.04 13.25 37.19
CA GLY A 492 -11.89 14.13 36.42
C GLY A 492 -12.74 14.99 37.35
N ARG A 493 -12.86 16.29 37.09
CA ARG A 493 -13.90 17.09 37.73
C ARG A 493 -15.24 16.42 37.39
N PRO A 494 -16.15 16.20 38.35
CA PRO A 494 -17.51 15.82 38.02
C PRO A 494 -18.06 16.92 37.09
N GLY A 495 -18.40 16.54 35.85
CA GLY A 495 -18.93 17.48 34.87
C GLY A 495 -20.23 18.10 35.37
N GLY A 496 -20.32 19.43 35.27
CA GLY A 496 -21.58 20.17 35.35
C GLY A 496 -22.26 20.27 34.00
#